data_AF-A0A7Y5XYE5-F1
#
_entry.id   AF-A0A7Y5XYE5-F1
#
_cell.length_a   1.000
_cell.length_b   1.000
_cell.length_c   1.000
_cell.angle_alpha   90.00
_cell.angle_beta   90.00
_cell.angle_gamma   90.00
#
_symmetry.space_group_name_H-M   'P 1'
#
loop_
_entity.id
_entity.type
_entity.pdbx_description
1 polymer ?
#
loop_
_entity_poly.entity_id
_entity_poly.type
_entity_poly.pdbx_seq_one_letter_code
_entity_poly.pdbx_strand_id
1 'polypeptide(L)'
;MSERLRLWLERSRDGAGFHLRDAATGEPVRWEDARIRVVPAAGVTYRPDALPDPSFDPPRRLALVPEPTNEYDPNAVAIWNEERTLQVGYVPAAVAPELAGDEQALSLWRIEGGLRVLIVPAGTWLGTPR
;
A
#
# COMPACT_ATOMS: atom_id res chain seq x y z
N MET A 1 4.03 7.63 24.96
CA MET A 1 3.01 7.70 23.88
C MET A 1 3.75 8.12 22.62
N SER A 2 3.94 7.21 21.66
CA SER A 2 4.54 7.60 20.37
C SER A 2 3.54 8.48 19.64
N GLU A 3 3.96 9.62 19.12
CA GLU A 3 3.09 10.47 18.29
C GLU A 3 2.59 9.64 17.09
N ARG A 4 1.28 9.72 16.81
CA ARG A 4 0.71 9.02 15.66
C ARG A 4 1.33 9.59 14.40
N LEU A 5 1.87 8.73 13.53
CA LEU A 5 2.45 9.13 12.26
C LEU A 5 1.41 9.91 11.43
N ARG A 6 1.84 11.01 10.81
CA ARG A 6 1.01 11.85 9.96
C ARG A 6 1.74 12.08 8.64
N LEU A 7 1.15 11.67 7.53
CA LEU A 7 1.77 11.77 6.22
C LEU A 7 0.93 12.61 5.26
N TRP A 8 1.60 13.52 4.56
CA TRP A 8 1.08 14.14 3.35
C TRP A 8 1.48 13.32 2.12
N LEU A 9 0.49 13.07 1.25
CA LEU A 9 0.63 12.46 -0.05
C LEU A 9 0.74 13.58 -1.09
N GLU A 10 1.96 13.88 -1.53
CA GLU A 10 2.20 14.89 -2.57
C GLU A 10 2.21 14.25 -3.95
N ARG A 11 1.34 14.72 -4.85
CA ARG A 11 1.27 14.16 -6.20
C ARG A 11 2.59 14.37 -6.94
N SER A 12 3.09 13.32 -7.58
CA SER A 12 4.27 13.42 -8.44
C SER A 12 3.98 14.30 -9.67
N ARG A 13 5.02 14.92 -10.23
CA ARG A 13 4.87 15.83 -11.37
C ARG A 13 4.40 15.14 -12.65
N ASP A 14 4.76 13.86 -12.81
CA ASP A 14 4.32 13.00 -13.91
C ASP A 14 2.92 12.38 -13.67
N GLY A 15 2.33 12.59 -12.50
CA GLY A 15 1.02 12.06 -12.12
C GLY A 15 0.96 10.55 -11.89
N ALA A 16 2.10 9.85 -11.93
CA ALA A 16 2.18 8.39 -11.80
C ALA A 16 2.02 7.90 -10.35
N GLY A 17 2.14 8.77 -9.36
CA GLY A 17 1.99 8.41 -7.95
C GLY A 17 2.11 9.57 -6.98
N PHE A 18 2.49 9.23 -5.75
CA PHE A 18 2.60 10.17 -4.64
C PHE A 18 3.93 10.03 -3.89
N HIS A 19 4.57 11.16 -3.60
CA HIS A 19 5.65 11.27 -2.63
C HIS A 19 5.07 11.42 -1.23
N LEU A 20 5.84 10.98 -0.23
CA LEU A 20 5.43 11.06 1.17
C LEU A 20 6.20 12.18 1.86
N ARG A 21 5.50 12.97 2.67
CA ARG A 21 6.11 13.92 3.61
C ARG A 21 5.55 13.73 5.00
N ASP A 22 6.41 13.92 5.99
CA ASP A 22 5.98 13.99 7.37
C ASP A 22 5.19 15.29 7.58
N ALA A 23 3.96 15.19 8.06
CA ALA A 23 3.09 16.35 8.19
C ALA A 23 3.50 17.29 9.33
N ALA A 24 4.32 16.82 10.28
CA ALA A 24 4.82 17.64 11.39
C ALA A 24 6.03 18.48 10.97
N THR A 25 6.94 17.91 10.18
CA THR A 25 8.20 18.56 9.81
C THR A 25 8.23 19.09 8.38
N GLY A 26 7.37 18.57 7.50
CA GLY A 26 7.43 18.83 6.05
C GLY A 26 8.57 18.09 5.35
N GLU A 27 9.36 17.28 6.05
CA GLU A 27 10.48 16.56 5.46
C GLU A 27 9.99 15.38 4.60
N PRO A 28 10.68 15.06 3.48
CA PRO A 28 10.39 13.87 2.70
C PRO A 28 10.56 12.59 3.53
N VAL A 29 9.57 11.70 3.43
CA VAL A 29 9.63 10.35 4.00
C VAL A 29 10.08 9.40 2.89
N ARG A 30 11.25 8.79 3.08
CA ARG A 30 11.81 7.80 2.15
C ARG A 30 11.07 6.47 2.28
N TRP A 31 11.13 5.65 1.23
CA TRP A 31 10.46 4.36 1.22
C TRP A 31 11.05 3.36 2.24
N GLU A 32 12.31 3.57 2.62
CA GLU A 32 13.03 2.78 3.63
C GLU A 32 12.78 3.27 5.08
N ASP A 33 11.93 4.29 5.28
CA ASP A 33 11.59 4.76 6.63
C ASP A 33 10.89 3.63 7.40
N ALA A 34 11.47 3.24 8.54
CA ALA A 34 11.02 2.11 9.35
C ALA A 34 9.59 2.25 9.90
N ARG A 35 9.00 3.46 9.86
CA ARG A 35 7.62 3.70 10.31
C ARG A 35 6.56 3.29 9.28
N ILE A 36 6.98 3.04 8.04
CA ILE A 36 6.10 2.69 6.92
C ILE A 36 6.64 1.47 6.18
N ARG A 37 5.84 0.94 5.25
CA ARG A 37 6.31 -0.03 4.27
C ARG A 37 5.83 0.37 2.89
N VAL A 38 6.74 0.43 1.93
CA VAL A 38 6.39 0.58 0.51
C VAL A 38 6.82 -0.69 -0.21
N VAL A 39 5.85 -1.46 -0.70
CA VAL A 39 6.08 -2.79 -1.27
C VAL A 39 5.55 -2.91 -2.69
N PRO A 40 6.17 -3.72 -3.58
CA PRO A 40 5.49 -4.18 -4.78
C PRO A 40 4.31 -5.09 -4.40
N ALA A 41 3.16 -4.92 -5.05
CA ALA A 41 2.18 -5.99 -5.08
C ALA A 41 2.79 -7.21 -5.80
N ALA A 42 2.84 -8.35 -5.11
CA ALA A 42 3.37 -9.60 -5.64
C ALA A 42 2.29 -10.34 -6.46
N GLY A 43 2.72 -11.09 -7.47
CA GLY A 43 1.84 -11.95 -8.25
C GLY A 43 0.88 -11.21 -9.20
N VAL A 44 1.08 -9.91 -9.45
CA VAL A 44 0.24 -9.11 -10.36
C VAL A 44 0.20 -9.67 -11.79
N THR A 45 1.25 -10.35 -12.22
CA THR A 45 1.34 -11.00 -13.54
C THR A 45 0.37 -12.17 -13.71
N TYR A 46 -0.06 -12.80 -12.62
CA TYR A 46 -1.11 -13.83 -12.64
C TYR A 46 -2.52 -13.23 -12.69
N ARG A 47 -2.64 -11.90 -12.65
CA ARG A 47 -3.90 -11.15 -12.61
C ARG A 47 -3.87 -9.99 -13.63
N PRO A 48 -3.64 -10.26 -14.92
CA PRO A 48 -3.39 -9.22 -15.93
C PRO A 48 -4.56 -8.25 -16.09
N ASP A 49 -5.79 -8.69 -15.86
CA ASP A 49 -6.99 -7.85 -15.98
C ASP A 49 -7.25 -6.99 -14.74
N ALA A 50 -6.69 -7.37 -13.58
CA ALA A 50 -6.92 -6.65 -12.33
C ALA A 50 -6.08 -5.38 -12.23
N LEU A 51 -4.78 -5.49 -12.58
CA LEU A 51 -3.85 -4.38 -12.47
C LEU A 51 -4.35 -3.10 -13.16
N PRO A 52 -4.79 -3.09 -14.44
CA PRO A 52 -5.21 -1.86 -15.13
C PRO A 52 -6.50 -1.22 -14.58
N ASP A 53 -7.22 -1.86 -13.65
CA ASP A 53 -8.48 -1.33 -13.14
C ASP A 53 -8.28 -0.01 -12.36
N PRO A 54 -9.10 1.04 -12.59
CA PRO A 54 -8.96 2.34 -11.94
C PRO A 54 -9.14 2.33 -10.42
N SER A 55 -9.73 1.28 -9.85
CA SER A 55 -9.82 1.12 -8.40
C SER A 55 -8.44 0.93 -7.73
N PHE A 56 -7.39 0.67 -8.52
CA PHE A 56 -6.00 0.64 -8.07
C PHE A 56 -5.19 1.90 -8.41
N ASP A 57 -5.79 2.92 -9.02
CA ASP A 57 -5.07 4.17 -9.31
C ASP A 57 -4.61 4.86 -8.02
N PRO A 58 -3.40 5.42 -7.95
CA PRO A 58 -3.01 6.19 -6.78
C PRO A 58 -3.90 7.43 -6.58
N PRO A 59 -4.32 7.78 -5.35
CA PRO A 59 -4.03 7.14 -4.06
C PRO A 59 -5.23 6.37 -3.50
N ARG A 60 -5.75 5.38 -4.24
CA ARG A 60 -6.91 4.59 -3.80
C ARG A 60 -6.60 3.77 -2.56
N ARG A 61 -7.57 3.67 -1.66
CA ARG A 61 -7.53 2.76 -0.52
C ARG A 61 -7.56 1.32 -1.03
N LEU A 62 -6.79 0.48 -0.35
CA LEU A 62 -6.70 -0.95 -0.63
C LEU A 62 -7.08 -1.71 0.64
N ALA A 63 -7.68 -2.88 0.45
CA ALA A 63 -7.94 -3.80 1.54
C ALA A 63 -6.85 -4.88 1.59
N LEU A 64 -6.25 -5.04 2.77
CA LEU A 64 -5.36 -6.17 3.09
C LEU A 64 -6.21 -7.26 3.74
N VAL A 65 -6.19 -8.47 3.17
CA VAL A 65 -6.99 -9.60 3.63
C VAL A 65 -6.08 -10.79 3.91
N PRO A 66 -5.87 -11.16 5.19
CA PRO A 66 -5.12 -12.36 5.54
C PRO A 66 -5.81 -13.64 5.04
N GLU A 67 -5.03 -14.59 4.54
CA GLU A 67 -5.48 -15.90 4.08
C GLU A 67 -4.77 -17.01 4.88
N PRO A 68 -5.12 -17.21 6.17
CA PRO A 68 -4.43 -18.17 7.03
C PRO A 68 -4.57 -19.64 6.58
N THR A 69 -5.53 -19.92 5.70
CA THR A 69 -5.78 -21.24 5.11
C THR A 69 -5.21 -21.38 3.69
N ASN A 70 -4.39 -20.43 3.23
CA ASN A 70 -3.74 -20.51 1.93
C ASN A 70 -2.80 -21.74 1.88
N GLU A 71 -2.89 -22.52 0.81
CA GLU A 71 -2.19 -23.80 0.69
C GLU A 71 -0.67 -23.66 0.53
N TYR A 72 -0.19 -22.50 0.09
CA TYR A 72 1.24 -22.24 -0.17
C TYR A 72 1.93 -21.48 0.97
N ASP A 73 1.25 -20.48 1.54
CA ASP A 73 1.80 -19.62 2.59
C ASP A 73 0.72 -19.23 3.61
N PRO A 74 0.75 -19.74 4.86
CA PRO A 74 -0.24 -19.39 5.88
C PRO A 74 -0.16 -17.93 6.34
N ASN A 75 0.89 -17.18 5.98
CA ASN A 75 0.99 -15.75 6.23
C ASN A 75 0.54 -14.90 5.04
N ALA A 76 0.01 -15.51 3.98
CA ALA A 76 -0.40 -14.77 2.79
C ALA A 76 -1.40 -13.66 3.14
N VAL A 77 -1.14 -12.46 2.64
CA VAL A 77 -2.06 -11.31 2.76
C VAL A 77 -2.38 -10.82 1.36
N ALA A 78 -3.62 -11.05 0.94
CA ALA A 78 -4.12 -10.61 -0.35
C ALA A 78 -4.35 -9.09 -0.37
N ILE A 79 -4.05 -8.46 -1.50
CA ILE A 79 -4.27 -7.03 -1.76
C ILE A 79 -5.46 -6.90 -2.69
N TRP A 80 -6.51 -6.29 -2.18
CA TRP A 80 -7.77 -6.04 -2.86
C TRP A 80 -8.00 -4.55 -3.03
N ASN A 81 -8.88 -4.17 -3.98
CA ASN A 81 -9.47 -2.84 -3.96
C ASN A 81 -10.29 -2.62 -2.66
N GLU A 82 -10.61 -1.37 -2.34
CA GLU A 82 -11.31 -1.02 -1.09
C GLU A 82 -12.59 -1.83 -0.86
N GLU A 83 -13.36 -2.06 -1.92
CA GLU A 83 -14.64 -2.78 -1.88
C GLU A 83 -14.49 -4.31 -1.77
N ARG A 84 -13.27 -4.84 -1.88
CA ARG A 84 -12.96 -6.27 -1.88
C ARG A 84 -13.67 -7.05 -2.99
N THR A 85 -13.83 -6.43 -4.15
CA THR A 85 -14.43 -7.04 -5.34
C THR A 85 -13.38 -7.55 -6.33
N LEU A 86 -12.19 -6.96 -6.32
CA LEU A 86 -11.11 -7.28 -7.23
C LEU A 86 -9.78 -7.38 -6.47
N GLN A 87 -9.06 -8.50 -6.67
CA GLN A 87 -7.74 -8.74 -6.10
C GLN A 87 -6.68 -8.40 -7.14
N VAL A 88 -5.66 -7.61 -6.77
CA VAL A 88 -4.54 -7.28 -7.66
C VAL A 88 -3.32 -8.16 -7.42
N GLY A 89 -3.17 -8.71 -6.22
CA GLY A 89 -2.03 -9.54 -5.86
C GLY A 89 -1.95 -9.83 -4.37
N TYR A 90 -0.73 -9.96 -3.87
CA TYR A 90 -0.41 -10.21 -2.46
C TYR A 90 0.66 -9.26 -1.94
N VAL A 91 0.69 -9.07 -0.63
CA VAL A 91 1.87 -8.52 0.05
C VAL A 91 3.03 -9.51 -0.16
N PRO A 92 4.27 -9.06 -0.42
CA PRO A 92 5.40 -9.97 -0.55
C PRO A 92 5.54 -10.87 0.69
N ALA A 93 5.84 -12.16 0.48
CA ALA A 93 5.95 -13.16 1.55
C ALA A 93 6.98 -12.80 2.63
N ALA A 94 8.01 -12.01 2.30
CA ALA A 94 8.99 -11.51 3.28
C ALA A 94 8.41 -10.43 4.21
N VAL A 95 7.32 -9.77 3.83
CA VAL A 95 6.70 -8.66 4.58
C VAL A 95 5.40 -9.07 5.25
N ALA A 96 4.64 -10.00 4.64
CA ALA A 96 3.33 -10.39 5.14
C ALA A 96 3.32 -10.89 6.60
N PRO A 97 4.31 -11.69 7.09
CA PRO A 97 4.38 -12.11 8.49
C PRO A 97 4.64 -10.97 9.49
N GLU A 98 5.10 -9.80 9.00
CA GLU A 98 5.39 -8.64 9.83
C GLU A 98 4.15 -7.74 10.02
N LEU A 99 3.02 -8.07 9.40
CA LEU A 99 1.78 -7.33 9.52
C LEU A 99 0.97 -7.80 10.74
N ALA A 100 0.44 -6.83 11.49
CA ALA A 100 -0.45 -7.04 12.63
C ALA A 100 -1.90 -7.33 12.20
N GLY A 101 -2.28 -6.95 10.98
CA GLY A 101 -3.59 -7.21 10.38
C GLY A 101 -4.60 -6.07 10.51
N ASP A 102 -4.20 -4.93 11.11
CA ASP A 102 -5.02 -3.72 11.24
C ASP A 102 -4.49 -2.53 10.43
N GLU A 103 -3.41 -2.73 9.66
CA GLU A 103 -2.78 -1.69 8.87
C GLU A 103 -3.71 -1.06 7.84
N GLN A 104 -3.46 0.22 7.54
CA GLN A 104 -4.03 0.88 6.38
C GLN A 104 -3.14 0.64 5.15
N ALA A 105 -3.76 0.51 3.97
CA ALA A 105 -3.05 0.41 2.70
C ALA A 105 -3.61 1.36 1.63
N LEU A 106 -2.70 1.87 0.80
CA LEU A 106 -3.00 2.74 -0.35
C LEU A 106 -2.18 2.32 -1.57
N SER A 107 -2.74 2.46 -2.77
CA SER A 107 -1.94 2.50 -3.99
C SER A 107 -1.08 3.77 -3.99
N LEU A 108 0.24 3.61 -4.07
CA LEU A 108 1.18 4.73 -3.99
C LEU A 108 1.70 5.14 -5.36
N TRP A 109 2.09 4.17 -6.20
CA TRP A 109 2.59 4.39 -7.56
C TRP A 109 2.12 3.31 -8.51
N ARG A 110 1.76 3.74 -9.72
CA ARG A 110 1.72 2.87 -10.89
C ARG A 110 3.12 2.82 -11.50
N ILE A 111 3.58 1.61 -11.80
CA ILE A 111 4.79 1.38 -12.59
C ILE A 111 4.44 0.44 -13.74
N GLU A 112 5.30 0.38 -14.75
CA GLU A 112 5.10 -0.57 -15.85
C GLU A 112 4.98 -2.00 -15.30
N GLY A 113 3.83 -2.63 -15.54
CA GLY A 113 3.54 -3.99 -15.07
C GLY A 113 3.40 -4.16 -13.56
N GLY A 114 3.26 -3.09 -12.76
CA GLY A 114 3.17 -3.23 -11.31
C GLY A 114 2.51 -2.10 -10.54
N LEU A 115 2.31 -2.36 -9.25
CA LEU A 115 1.72 -1.44 -8.28
C LEU A 115 2.62 -1.35 -7.04
N ARG A 116 2.99 -0.13 -6.63
CA ARG A 116 3.58 0.11 -5.31
C ARG A 116 2.46 0.39 -4.33
N VAL A 117 2.48 -0.30 -3.21
CA VAL A 117 1.50 -0.17 -2.13
C VAL A 117 2.19 0.41 -0.91
N LEU A 118 1.62 1.49 -0.38
CA LEU A 118 1.98 2.02 0.93
C LEU A 118 1.17 1.27 1.99
N ILE A 119 1.83 0.71 2.99
CA ILE A 119 1.24 0.10 4.17
C ILE A 119 1.73 0.89 5.40
N VAL A 120 0.79 1.30 6.25
CA VAL A 120 1.09 2.10 7.45
C VAL A 120 0.27 1.60 8.64
N PRO A 121 0.72 1.86 9.88
CA PRO A 121 -0.05 1.50 11.07
C PRO A 121 -1.48 2.05 11.04
N ALA A 122 -2.43 1.32 11.64
CA ALA A 122 -3.86 1.66 11.68
C ALA A 122 -4.15 3.11 12.10
N GLY A 123 -3.38 3.64 13.07
CA GLY A 123 -3.56 5.00 13.60
C GLY A 123 -2.94 6.13 12.76
N THR A 124 -2.32 5.81 11.62
CA THR A 124 -1.64 6.81 10.78
C THR A 124 -2.65 7.73 10.12
N TRP A 125 -2.43 9.04 10.24
CA TRP A 125 -3.21 10.00 9.49
C TRP A 125 -2.60 10.19 8.10
N LEU A 126 -3.44 10.14 7.07
CA LEU A 126 -3.07 10.28 5.66
C LEU A 126 -3.90 11.42 5.06
N GLY A 127 -3.23 12.39 4.45
CA GLY A 127 -3.88 13.52 3.78
C GLY A 127 -3.24 13.83 2.44
N THR A 128 -3.98 14.47 1.55
CA THR A 128 -3.45 15.10 0.33
C THR A 128 -3.39 16.61 0.56
N PRO A 129 -2.25 17.30 0.31
CA PRO A 129 -2.20 18.75 0.40
C PRO A 129 -3.26 19.35 -0.53
N ARG A 130 -3.92 20.41 -0.05
CA ARG A 130 -4.95 21.15 -0.79
C ARG A 130 -4.35 22.04 -1.87
#